data_AF-M1BLD9-F1
#
_entry.id   AF-M1BLD9-F1
#
_cell.length_a   1.000
_cell.length_b   1.000
_cell.length_c   1.000
_cell.angle_alpha   90.00
_cell.angle_beta   90.00
_cell.angle_gamma   90.00
#
_symmetry.space_group_name_H-M   'P 1'
#
loop_
_entity.id
_entity.type
_entity.pdbx_description
1 polymer ?
#
loop_
_entity_poly.entity_id
_entity_poly.type
_entity_poly.pdbx_seq_one_letter_code
_entity_poly.pdbx_strand_id
1 'polypeptide(L)'
;MPHFLGECGDCPNCKSKRSNLCHKYPLNFSGLLLDGTSRMSINGQKIYHHVSCSTLSEYIVLDENYVIKVDPRLPIEHVPFLCCAFTTGFGATWKDVNIEKGSTVAVLGLGGVGLGVSTFDRTNV
;
A
#
# COMPACT_ATOMS: atom_id res chain seq x y z
N MET A 1 -4.58 -3.57 -1.55
CA MET A 1 -4.00 -3.20 -0.25
C MET A 1 -2.85 -2.24 -0.54
N PRO A 2 -2.71 -1.12 0.17
CA PRO A 2 -1.54 -0.26 -0.02
C PRO A 2 -0.27 -1.03 0.37
N HIS A 3 0.69 -1.07 -0.55
CA HIS A 3 1.81 -2.00 -0.58
C HIS A 3 2.95 -1.67 0.39
N PHE A 4 2.81 -0.59 1.15
CA PHE A 4 3.72 -0.23 2.24
C PHE A 4 3.33 -0.87 3.59
N LEU A 5 2.19 -1.57 3.65
CA LEU A 5 1.80 -2.39 4.78
C LEU A 5 2.25 -3.83 4.53
N GLY A 6 2.92 -4.44 5.51
CA GLY A 6 3.40 -5.81 5.38
C GLY A 6 2.29 -6.82 5.63
N GLU A 7 2.47 -8.04 5.14
CA GLU A 7 1.56 -9.17 5.36
C GLU A 7 2.33 -10.46 5.64
N CYS A 8 2.24 -10.98 6.86
CA CYS A 8 2.95 -12.21 7.25
C CYS A 8 2.12 -13.50 7.10
N GLY A 9 0.84 -13.39 6.77
CA GLY A 9 -0.08 -14.53 6.61
C GLY A 9 -0.46 -15.29 7.90
N ASP A 10 0.28 -15.12 9.00
CA ASP A 10 0.12 -15.97 10.19
C ASP A 10 -0.39 -15.28 11.46
N CYS A 11 -0.33 -13.95 11.54
CA CYS A 11 -0.78 -13.19 12.71
C CYS A 11 -2.32 -13.06 12.75
N PRO A 12 -2.92 -12.73 13.92
CA PRO A 12 -4.37 -12.60 14.04
C PRO A 12 -5.02 -11.66 13.02
N ASN A 13 -4.35 -10.54 12.68
CA ASN A 13 -4.87 -9.60 11.70
C ASN A 13 -4.75 -10.14 10.26
N CYS A 14 -3.64 -10.78 9.89
CA CYS A 14 -3.51 -11.40 8.57
C CYS A 14 -4.52 -12.56 8.37
N LYS A 15 -4.86 -13.29 9.44
CA LYS A 15 -5.90 -14.34 9.40
C LYS A 15 -7.32 -13.78 9.44
N SER A 16 -7.49 -12.50 9.76
CA SER A 16 -8.80 -11.86 9.87
C SER A 16 -9.26 -11.31 8.53
N LYS A 17 -10.57 -11.41 8.25
CA LYS A 17 -11.17 -10.77 7.08
C LYS A 17 -11.44 -9.27 7.26
N ARG A 18 -11.25 -8.75 8.48
CA ARG A 18 -11.64 -7.38 8.87
C ARG A 18 -10.53 -6.35 8.79
N SER A 19 -9.27 -6.77 8.75
CA SER A 19 -8.12 -5.87 8.81
C SER A 19 -7.05 -6.31 7.82
N ASN A 20 -6.29 -5.35 7.32
CA ASN A 20 -5.08 -5.53 6.53
C ASN A 20 -3.84 -4.95 7.25
N LEU A 21 -3.94 -4.65 8.55
CA LEU A 21 -2.85 -4.09 9.34
C LEU A 21 -2.11 -5.22 10.06
N CYS A 22 -1.02 -5.72 9.49
CA CYS A 22 -0.23 -6.78 10.11
C CYS A 22 0.38 -6.34 11.46
N HIS A 23 0.34 -7.23 12.45
CA HIS A 23 0.96 -6.97 13.77
C HIS A 23 2.48 -7.16 13.76
N LYS A 24 2.99 -8.11 12.97
CA LYS A 24 4.43 -8.42 12.91
C LYS A 24 5.19 -7.43 12.02
N TYR A 25 4.53 -6.92 10.99
CA TYR A 25 5.10 -6.02 9.99
C TYR A 25 4.27 -4.73 9.92
N PRO A 26 4.23 -3.95 11.02
CA PRO A 26 3.47 -2.70 11.06
C PRO A 26 4.12 -1.63 10.19
N LEU A 27 3.41 -0.52 9.99
CA LEU A 27 4.02 0.71 9.51
C LEU A 27 4.92 1.28 10.61
N ASN A 28 6.20 1.52 10.29
CA ASN A 28 7.18 2.09 11.21
C ASN A 28 7.61 3.49 10.75
N PHE A 29 7.60 4.44 11.66
CA PHE A 29 8.02 5.83 11.43
C PHE A 29 9.40 6.16 12.02
N SER A 30 10.12 5.18 12.59
CA SER A 30 11.48 5.38 13.09
C SER A 30 12.51 5.61 11.96
N GLY A 31 12.12 5.39 10.71
CA GLY A 31 13.00 5.46 9.55
C GLY A 31 14.00 4.30 9.45
N LEU A 32 13.82 3.24 10.23
CA LEU A 32 14.67 2.06 10.26
C LEU A 32 13.86 0.82 9.86
N LEU A 33 14.55 -0.20 9.34
CA LEU A 33 13.94 -1.51 9.15
C LEU A 33 13.64 -2.15 10.52
N LEU A 34 12.88 -3.25 10.51
CA LEU A 34 12.44 -3.91 11.75
C LEU A 34 13.60 -4.44 12.62
N ASP A 35 14.77 -4.67 12.02
CA ASP A 35 16.00 -5.03 12.73
C ASP A 35 16.71 -3.82 13.39
N GLY A 36 16.13 -2.63 13.32
CA GLY A 36 16.67 -1.40 13.92
C GLY A 36 17.80 -0.75 13.11
N THR A 37 18.01 -1.16 11.86
CA THR A 37 19.12 -0.66 11.03
C THR A 37 18.65 -0.01 9.73
N SER A 38 19.56 0.69 9.05
CA SER A 38 19.34 1.20 7.69
C SER A 38 20.19 0.42 6.68
N ARG A 39 19.76 0.44 5.42
CA ARG A 39 20.50 -0.10 4.27
C ARG A 39 21.00 1.03 3.35
N MET A 40 20.73 2.28 3.72
CA MET A 40 21.00 3.45 2.89
C MET A 40 22.04 4.34 3.59
N SER A 41 23.01 4.82 2.82
CA SER A 41 24.00 5.78 3.28
C SER A 41 24.51 6.63 2.13
N ILE A 42 24.89 7.88 2.43
CA ILE A 42 25.58 8.77 1.51
C ILE A 42 26.83 9.26 2.22
N ASN A 43 28.01 9.07 1.62
CA ASN A 43 29.30 9.49 2.18
C ASN A 43 29.54 8.99 3.64
N GLY A 44 29.15 7.75 3.93
CA GLY A 44 29.25 7.16 5.27
C GLY A 44 28.22 7.66 6.28
N GLN A 45 27.37 8.63 5.91
CA GLN A 45 26.25 9.08 6.74
C GLN A 45 25.02 8.23 6.47
N LYS A 46 24.39 7.75 7.54
CA LYS A 46 23.15 6.98 7.48
C LYS A 46 22.02 7.82 6.88
N ILE A 47 21.30 7.25 5.92
CA ILE A 47 20.02 7.77 5.43
C ILE A 47 18.91 6.89 5.99
N TYR A 48 17.80 7.50 6.41
CA TYR A 48 16.66 6.77 6.94
C TYR A 48 15.74 6.31 5.82
N HIS A 49 15.09 5.17 6.04
CA HIS A 49 14.05 4.65 5.17
C HIS A 49 12.77 5.46 5.30
N HIS A 50 11.95 5.45 4.25
CA HIS A 50 10.66 6.11 4.24
C HIS A 50 9.54 5.10 3.94
N VAL A 51 8.55 5.02 4.83
CA VAL A 51 7.29 4.26 4.65
C VAL A 51 7.56 2.82 4.17
N SER A 52 8.51 2.15 4.84
CA SER A 52 8.91 0.76 4.60
C SER A 52 9.47 0.42 3.21
N CYS A 53 9.50 1.35 2.24
CA CYS A 53 9.82 1.03 0.83
C CYS A 53 10.87 1.95 0.17
N SER A 54 11.05 3.20 0.62
CA SER A 54 12.12 4.11 0.16
C SER A 54 12.31 4.20 -1.36
N THR A 55 11.20 4.21 -2.13
CA THR A 55 11.18 3.99 -3.60
C THR A 55 11.81 5.11 -4.45
N LEU A 56 12.37 6.15 -3.83
CA LEU A 56 13.09 7.24 -4.51
C LEU A 56 14.58 6.91 -4.63
N SER A 57 14.90 5.67 -4.97
CA SER A 57 16.26 5.14 -5.13
C SER A 57 16.26 4.09 -6.24
N GLU A 58 17.34 4.00 -7.01
CA GLU A 58 17.49 2.98 -8.07
C GLU A 58 17.50 1.55 -7.50
N TYR A 59 17.97 1.40 -6.25
CA TYR A 59 17.99 0.15 -5.52
C TYR A 59 17.45 0.34 -4.11
N ILE A 60 16.68 -0.63 -3.65
CA ILE A 60 16.10 -0.68 -2.31
C ILE A 60 16.25 -2.09 -1.74
N VAL A 61 16.28 -2.18 -0.42
CA VAL A 61 16.28 -3.45 0.31
C VAL A 61 15.04 -3.48 1.17
N LEU A 62 14.20 -4.49 0.96
CA LEU A 62 12.91 -4.68 1.62
C LEU A 62 12.85 -6.04 2.29
N ASP A 63 12.06 -6.13 3.35
CA ASP A 63 11.59 -7.42 3.85
C ASP A 63 10.54 -7.99 2.89
N GLU A 64 10.61 -9.30 2.62
CA GLU A 64 9.75 -9.98 1.64
C GLU A 64 8.25 -9.79 1.92
N ASN A 65 7.88 -9.58 3.19
CA ASN A 65 6.49 -9.39 3.61
C ASN A 65 5.90 -8.04 3.15
N TYR A 66 6.73 -7.12 2.61
CA TYR A 66 6.30 -5.88 1.97
C TYR A 66 6.36 -5.93 0.44
N VAL A 67 6.61 -7.11 -0.16
CA VAL A 67 6.79 -7.27 -1.60
C VAL A 67 5.72 -8.20 -2.17
N ILE A 68 5.12 -7.81 -3.29
CA ILE A 68 4.22 -8.68 -4.05
C ILE A 68 4.80 -8.95 -5.42
N LYS A 69 4.78 -10.21 -5.81
CA LYS A 69 5.06 -10.61 -7.18
C LYS A 69 3.84 -10.31 -8.03
N VAL A 70 4.00 -9.44 -9.02
CA VAL A 70 2.96 -9.13 -10.01
C VAL A 70 3.13 -9.98 -11.27
N ASP A 71 2.06 -10.07 -12.06
CA ASP A 71 2.11 -10.73 -13.37
C ASP A 71 3.05 -9.96 -14.32
N PRO A 72 4.06 -10.61 -14.91
CA PRO A 72 5.03 -9.94 -15.78
C PRO A 72 4.42 -9.41 -17.08
N ARG A 73 3.18 -9.77 -17.43
CA ARG A 73 2.46 -9.25 -18.60
C ARG A 73 1.87 -7.87 -18.36
N LEU A 74 1.83 -7.38 -17.11
CA LEU A 74 1.30 -6.06 -16.80
C LEU A 74 2.28 -4.96 -17.27
N PRO A 75 1.78 -3.86 -17.84
CA PRO A 75 2.61 -2.71 -18.17
C PRO A 75 3.23 -2.12 -16.90
N ILE A 76 4.56 -2.23 -16.77
CA ILE A 76 5.28 -1.90 -15.53
C ILE A 76 5.17 -0.41 -15.17
N GLU A 77 4.96 0.46 -16.16
CA GLU A 77 4.73 1.88 -16.02
C GLU A 77 3.41 2.21 -15.30
N HIS A 78 2.46 1.27 -15.26
CA HIS A 78 1.14 1.47 -14.66
C HIS A 78 1.00 0.77 -13.30
N VAL A 79 1.75 -0.31 -13.07
CA VAL A 79 1.70 -1.07 -11.80
C VAL A 79 1.90 -0.21 -10.55
N PRO A 80 2.83 0.77 -10.50
CA PRO A 80 3.06 1.60 -9.32
C PRO A 80 1.82 2.36 -8.83
N PHE A 81 0.88 2.69 -9.72
CA PHE A 81 -0.37 3.36 -9.31
C PHE A 81 -1.22 2.49 -8.37
N LEU A 82 -1.10 1.17 -8.48
CA LEU A 82 -1.82 0.21 -7.65
C LEU A 82 -1.24 0.13 -6.21
N CYS A 83 -0.02 0.60 -5.99
CA CYS A 83 0.69 0.37 -4.73
C CYS A 83 0.22 1.26 -3.58
N CYS A 84 -0.44 2.39 -3.83
CA CYS A 84 -0.84 3.31 -2.77
C CYS A 84 -2.17 4.01 -3.08
N ALA A 85 -2.11 5.20 -3.65
CA ALA A 85 -3.24 6.12 -3.66
C ALA A 85 -4.51 5.52 -4.31
N PHE A 86 -4.38 4.91 -5.49
CA PHE A 86 -5.53 4.36 -6.21
C PHE A 86 -6.21 3.23 -5.43
N THR A 87 -5.46 2.23 -4.95
CA THR A 87 -6.05 1.10 -4.23
C THR A 87 -6.56 1.48 -2.84
N THR A 88 -6.03 2.53 -2.22
CA THR A 88 -6.63 3.13 -1.01
C THR A 88 -8.01 3.69 -1.31
N GLY A 89 -8.15 4.51 -2.36
CA GLY A 89 -9.45 5.10 -2.74
C GLY A 89 -10.46 4.05 -3.20
N PHE A 90 -10.05 3.18 -4.12
CA PHE A 90 -10.89 2.10 -4.63
C PHE A 90 -11.26 1.09 -3.53
N GLY A 91 -10.31 0.76 -2.63
CA GLY A 91 -10.55 -0.13 -1.51
C GLY A 91 -11.56 0.44 -0.51
N ALA A 92 -11.54 1.75 -0.26
CA ALA A 92 -12.49 2.41 0.63
C ALA A 92 -13.93 2.26 0.16
N THR A 93 -14.19 2.38 -1.16
CA THR A 93 -15.53 2.23 -1.74
C THR A 93 -15.93 0.76 -1.96
N TRP A 94 -14.95 -0.11 -2.24
CA TRP A 94 -15.19 -1.53 -2.50
C TRP A 94 -15.39 -2.33 -1.22
N LYS A 95 -14.55 -2.11 -0.21
CA LYS A 95 -14.42 -2.98 0.98
C LYS A 95 -14.93 -2.32 2.26
N ASP A 96 -14.69 -1.02 2.45
CA ASP A 96 -14.93 -0.37 3.72
C ASP A 96 -16.33 0.25 3.80
N VAL A 97 -16.79 0.87 2.71
CA VAL A 97 -18.11 1.50 2.61
C VAL A 97 -19.02 0.65 1.73
N ASN A 98 -20.16 0.21 2.25
CA ASN A 98 -21.15 -0.52 1.48
C ASN A 98 -21.99 0.43 0.62
N ILE A 99 -21.40 1.04 -0.42
CA ILE A 99 -22.10 1.99 -1.30
C ILE A 99 -23.15 1.24 -2.13
N GLU A 100 -24.44 1.52 -1.92
CA GLU A 100 -25.51 0.85 -2.66
C GLU A 100 -25.69 1.42 -4.07
N LYS A 101 -26.17 0.60 -5.00
CA LYS A 101 -26.46 1.05 -6.37
C LYS A 101 -27.51 2.19 -6.33
N GLY A 102 -27.25 3.26 -7.06
CA GLY A 102 -28.10 4.47 -7.07
C GLY A 102 -27.81 5.46 -5.95
N SER A 103 -26.84 5.19 -5.08
CA SER A 103 -26.37 6.17 -4.10
C SER A 103 -25.71 7.38 -4.77
N THR A 104 -25.92 8.56 -4.18
CA THR A 104 -25.15 9.77 -4.54
C THR A 104 -23.94 9.88 -3.62
N VAL A 105 -22.75 9.98 -4.20
CA VAL A 105 -21.47 10.05 -3.47
C VAL A 105 -20.81 11.39 -3.73
N ALA A 106 -20.38 12.07 -2.66
CA ALA A 106 -19.55 13.27 -2.75
C ALA A 106 -18.08 12.89 -2.50
N VAL A 107 -17.19 13.25 -3.44
CA VAL A 107 -15.74 13.03 -3.30
C VAL A 107 -15.06 14.38 -3.06
N LEU A 108 -14.52 14.57 -1.85
CA LEU A 108 -13.83 15.79 -1.46
C LEU A 108 -12.33 15.65 -1.73
N GLY A 109 -11.88 16.15 -2.88
CA GLY A 109 -10.49 16.09 -3.34
C GLY A 109 -10.31 15.09 -4.48
N LEU A 110 -9.74 15.55 -5.59
CA LEU A 110 -9.63 14.79 -6.86
C LEU A 110 -8.18 14.42 -7.20
N GLY A 111 -7.36 14.16 -6.19
CA GLY A 111 -6.03 13.57 -6.35
C GLY A 111 -6.09 12.06 -6.60
N GLY A 112 -4.94 11.37 -6.60
CA GLY A 112 -4.88 9.93 -6.90
C GLY A 112 -5.79 9.04 -6.04
N VAL A 113 -6.00 9.40 -4.77
CA VAL A 113 -6.94 8.68 -3.88
C VAL A 113 -8.39 8.94 -4.30
N GLY A 114 -8.75 10.22 -4.54
CA GLY A 114 -10.10 10.60 -4.96
C GLY A 114 -10.49 10.02 -6.31
N LEU A 115 -9.54 9.92 -7.24
CA LEU A 115 -9.75 9.23 -8.52
C LEU A 115 -10.01 7.73 -8.33
N GLY A 116 -9.33 7.09 -7.38
CA GLY A 116 -9.61 5.70 -7.00
C GLY A 116 -11.05 5.52 -6.48
N VAL A 117 -11.55 6.48 -5.69
CA VAL A 117 -12.94 6.52 -5.22
C VAL A 117 -13.92 6.65 -6.39
N SER A 118 -13.67 7.60 -7.32
CA SER A 118 -14.60 7.87 -8.43
C SER A 118 -14.62 6.78 -9.50
N THR A 119 -13.62 5.92 -9.55
CA THR A 119 -13.53 4.80 -10.52
C THR A 119 -14.35 3.58 -10.07
N PHE A 120 -14.79 3.55 -8.80
CA PHE A 120 -15.59 2.44 -8.30
C PHE A 120 -16.98 2.42 -8.94
N ASP A 121 -17.31 1.28 -9.53
CA ASP A 121 -18.62 0.99 -10.11
C ASP A 121 -19.08 -0.40 -9.69
N ARG A 122 -20.20 -0.47 -8.94
CA ARG A 122 -20.81 -1.74 -8.52
C ARG A 122 -21.52 -2.49 -9.65
N THR A 123 -21.65 -1.93 -10.86
CA THR A 123 -22.33 -2.63 -11.96
C THR A 123 -21.51 -3.76 -12.57
N ASN A 124 -20.19 -3.82 -12.29
CA ASN A 124 -19.26 -4.78 -12.88
C ASN A 124 -18.70 -5.82 -11.88
N VAL A 125 -19.28 -5.96 -10.68
CA VAL A 125 -18.82 -6.94 -9.68
C VAL A 125 -19.95 -7.70 -9.01
#